data_AF-A0A442BGD3-F1
#
_entry.id   AF-A0A442BGD3-F1
#
_cell.length_a   1.000
_cell.length_b   1.000
_cell.length_c   1.000
_cell.angle_alpha   90.00
_cell.angle_beta   90.00
_cell.angle_gamma   90.00
#
_symmetry.space_group_name_H-M   'P 1'
#
loop_
_entity.id
_entity.type
_entity.pdbx_description
1 polymer ?
#
loop_
_entity_poly.entity_id
_entity_poly.type
_entity_poly.pdbx_seq_one_letter_code
_entity_poly.pdbx_strand_id
1 'polypeptide(L)'
;MSRKRAWLTAWVPHRLELFISPPWRLAPVPLRRMLERLEIEHMRHGGMNNGQLFVSFGQFQAANISRRKIAATLELGSALGLVETIRTDQPAGDLRGPNSYRLTYVPAKGCTARTDEWKRIDEERATRLIEAFQNLERTEVATRKNRQKKRAA
;
A
#
# COMPACT_ATOMS: atom_id res chain seq x y z
N MET A 1 7.67 17.67 -32.04
CA MET A 1 7.60 17.65 -30.56
C MET A 1 6.76 16.45 -30.13
N SER A 2 7.31 15.52 -29.35
CA SER A 2 6.54 14.39 -28.80
C SER A 2 5.35 14.93 -27.99
N ARG A 3 4.12 14.41 -28.21
CA ARG A 3 2.99 14.71 -27.31
C ARG A 3 3.46 14.45 -25.88
N LYS A 4 3.38 15.47 -25.01
CA LYS A 4 3.58 15.26 -23.57
C LYS A 4 2.57 14.20 -23.13
N ARG A 5 3.03 13.22 -22.37
CA ARG A 5 2.15 12.17 -21.83
C ARG A 5 1.11 12.85 -20.94
N ALA A 6 -0.17 12.75 -21.28
CA ALA A 6 -1.26 13.49 -20.62
C ALA A 6 -1.33 13.24 -19.10
N TRP A 7 -0.84 12.09 -18.63
CA TRP A 7 -0.81 11.75 -17.21
C TRP A 7 0.27 12.49 -16.40
N LEU A 8 1.23 13.18 -17.03
CA LEU A 8 2.23 13.98 -16.30
C LEU A 8 1.62 15.20 -15.60
N THR A 9 0.39 15.58 -15.94
CA THR A 9 -0.37 16.65 -15.27
C THR A 9 -1.42 16.11 -14.30
N ALA A 10 -1.51 14.79 -14.12
CA ALA A 10 -2.41 14.19 -13.14
C ALA A 10 -1.92 14.43 -11.71
N TRP A 11 -2.84 14.46 -10.76
CA TRP A 11 -2.56 14.75 -9.35
C TRP A 11 -3.54 13.98 -8.45
N VAL A 12 -3.19 13.83 -7.16
CA VAL A 12 -4.04 13.20 -6.14
C VAL A 12 -4.32 14.20 -5.02
N PRO A 13 -5.60 14.57 -4.76
CA PRO A 13 -5.95 15.43 -3.63
C PRO A 13 -5.82 14.69 -2.29
N HIS A 14 -4.94 15.16 -1.42
CA HIS A 14 -4.99 14.84 0.01
C HIS A 14 -5.69 15.94 0.79
N ARG A 15 -6.65 15.58 1.64
CA ARG A 15 -7.25 16.52 2.57
C ARG A 15 -6.33 16.71 3.77
N LEU A 16 -6.35 17.91 4.36
CA LEU A 16 -5.62 18.17 5.61
C LEU A 16 -6.00 17.16 6.70
N GLU A 17 -7.29 16.83 6.82
CA GLU A 17 -7.81 15.85 7.77
C GLU A 17 -7.13 14.48 7.63
N LEU A 18 -6.86 14.02 6.40
CA LEU A 18 -6.12 12.78 6.18
C LEU A 18 -4.69 12.91 6.70
N PHE A 19 -4.00 14.00 6.41
CA PHE A 19 -2.60 14.18 6.82
C PHE A 19 -2.40 14.26 8.34
N ILE A 20 -3.33 14.87 9.06
CA ILE A 20 -3.28 14.95 10.52
C ILE A 20 -3.85 13.70 11.19
N SER A 21 -4.52 12.82 10.44
CA SER A 21 -5.08 11.57 10.98
C SER A 21 -3.98 10.65 11.55
N PRO A 22 -4.25 9.90 12.63
CA PRO A 22 -3.28 8.97 13.18
C PRO A 22 -2.79 7.91 12.17
N PRO A 23 -3.64 7.28 11.33
CA PRO A 23 -3.20 6.34 10.30
C PRO A 23 -2.13 6.90 9.36
N TRP A 24 -2.29 8.15 8.93
CA TRP A 24 -1.34 8.79 8.02
C TRP A 24 -0.10 9.29 8.73
N ARG A 25 -0.26 9.99 9.86
CA ARG A 25 0.84 10.65 10.58
C ARG A 25 1.84 9.60 11.13
N LEU A 26 1.34 8.50 11.66
CA LEU A 26 2.16 7.44 12.25
C LEU A 26 2.65 6.41 11.21
N ALA A 27 2.16 6.46 9.97
CA ALA A 27 2.52 5.50 8.92
C ALA A 27 4.04 5.32 8.77
N PRO A 28 4.56 4.08 8.83
CA PRO A 28 5.99 3.83 8.65
C PRO A 28 6.40 4.06 7.18
N VAL A 29 7.70 4.32 6.96
CA VAL A 29 8.27 4.57 5.62
C VAL A 29 7.87 3.56 4.54
N PRO A 30 7.91 2.23 4.74
CA PRO A 30 7.48 1.28 3.71
C PRO A 30 6.01 1.47 3.30
N LEU A 31 5.12 1.83 4.24
CA LEU A 31 3.72 2.11 3.94
C LEU A 31 3.58 3.41 3.15
N ARG A 32 4.30 4.48 3.52
CA ARG A 32 4.29 5.73 2.74
C ARG A 32 4.73 5.53 1.29
N ARG A 33 5.81 4.77 1.08
CA ARG A 33 6.31 4.41 -0.26
C ARG A 33 5.32 3.55 -1.05
N MET A 34 4.61 2.67 -0.35
CA MET A 34 3.57 1.83 -0.95
C MET A 34 2.40 2.69 -1.45
N LEU A 35 1.91 3.61 -0.61
CA LEU A 35 0.83 4.54 -0.96
C LEU A 35 1.26 5.43 -2.14
N GLU A 36 2.45 6.02 -2.07
CA GLU A 36 3.00 6.82 -3.17
C GLU A 36 3.09 6.03 -4.48
N ARG A 37 3.56 4.76 -4.43
CA ARG A 37 3.63 3.92 -5.63
C ARG A 37 2.25 3.67 -6.23
N LEU A 38 1.24 3.45 -5.39
CA LEU A 38 -0.15 3.25 -5.82
C LEU A 38 -0.76 4.55 -6.38
N GLU A 39 -0.49 5.69 -5.76
CA GLU A 39 -0.89 7.01 -6.28
C GLU A 39 -0.29 7.28 -7.65
N ILE A 40 0.98 6.94 -7.87
CA ILE A 40 1.63 7.05 -9.18
C ILE A 40 0.90 6.17 -10.21
N GLU A 41 0.47 4.97 -9.83
CA GLU A 41 -0.29 4.09 -10.74
C GLU A 41 -1.65 4.69 -11.08
N HIS A 42 -2.35 5.24 -10.09
CA HIS A 42 -3.61 5.94 -10.29
C HIS A 42 -3.46 7.16 -11.21
N MET A 43 -2.40 7.96 -11.02
CA MET A 43 -2.09 9.11 -11.87
C MET A 43 -1.71 8.70 -13.29
N ARG A 44 -1.01 7.56 -13.48
CA ARG A 44 -0.73 6.99 -14.82
C ARG A 44 -2.01 6.59 -15.56
N HIS A 45 -3.07 6.24 -14.84
CA HIS A 45 -4.42 6.07 -15.38
C HIS A 45 -5.19 7.38 -15.57
N GLY A 46 -4.53 8.54 -15.47
CA GLY A 46 -5.14 9.85 -15.58
C GLY A 46 -5.99 10.25 -14.37
N GLY A 47 -5.72 9.67 -13.19
CA GLY A 47 -6.55 9.88 -12.00
C GLY A 47 -7.86 9.09 -12.02
N MET A 48 -7.91 7.99 -12.80
CA MET A 48 -9.07 7.11 -12.93
C MET A 48 -8.74 5.70 -12.43
N ASN A 49 -9.73 4.80 -12.48
CA ASN A 49 -9.55 3.36 -12.24
C ASN A 49 -8.99 2.98 -10.85
N ASN A 50 -9.22 3.80 -9.83
CA ASN A 50 -8.91 3.41 -8.45
C ASN A 50 -9.74 2.16 -8.05
N GLY A 51 -9.09 1.15 -7.47
CA GLY A 51 -9.63 -0.21 -7.31
C GLY A 51 -9.21 -1.20 -8.40
N GLN A 52 -8.62 -0.69 -9.49
CA GLN A 52 -7.98 -1.46 -10.54
C GLN A 52 -6.50 -1.05 -10.68
N LEU A 53 -5.85 -0.75 -9.55
CA LEU A 53 -4.43 -0.41 -9.52
C LEU A 53 -3.63 -1.71 -9.45
N PHE A 54 -2.96 -2.09 -10.54
CA PHE A 54 -2.16 -3.31 -10.61
C PHE A 54 -0.69 -2.99 -10.42
N VAL A 55 -0.17 -3.27 -9.21
CA VAL A 55 1.25 -3.05 -8.89
C VAL A 55 1.89 -4.36 -8.45
N SER A 56 2.90 -4.80 -9.19
CA SER A 56 3.60 -6.06 -8.89
C SER A 56 4.56 -5.91 -7.70
N PHE A 57 4.95 -7.03 -7.12
CA PHE A 57 5.99 -7.05 -6.07
C PHE A 57 7.31 -6.43 -6.57
N GLY A 58 7.67 -6.63 -7.84
CA GLY A 58 8.87 -6.03 -8.43
C GLY A 58 8.77 -4.50 -8.50
N GLN A 59 7.59 -3.97 -8.79
CA GLN A 59 7.36 -2.52 -8.79
C GLN A 59 7.38 -1.92 -7.37
N PHE A 60 6.87 -2.63 -6.36
CA PHE A 60 7.06 -2.23 -4.96
C PHE A 60 8.53 -2.29 -4.53
N GLN A 61 9.30 -3.28 -5.00
CA GLN A 61 10.74 -3.31 -4.78
C GLN A 61 11.46 -2.12 -5.44
N ALA A 62 11.07 -1.75 -6.67
CA ALA A 62 11.58 -0.56 -7.33
C ALA A 62 11.22 0.73 -6.59
N ALA A 63 10.08 0.75 -5.87
CA ALA A 63 9.72 1.80 -4.91
C ALA A 63 10.46 1.68 -3.56
N ASN A 64 11.56 0.94 -3.52
CA ASN A 64 12.43 0.78 -2.37
C ASN A 64 11.74 0.16 -1.13
N ILE A 65 10.84 -0.80 -1.38
CA ILE A 65 10.21 -1.64 -0.34
C ILE A 65 10.85 -3.03 -0.42
N SER A 66 11.44 -3.49 0.69
CA SER A 66 12.00 -4.84 0.76
C SER A 66 10.92 -5.87 0.42
N ARG A 67 11.23 -6.83 -0.47
CA ARG A 67 10.28 -7.87 -0.91
C ARG A 67 9.59 -8.58 0.25
N ARG A 68 10.32 -8.81 1.35
CA ARG A 68 9.83 -9.47 2.56
C ARG A 68 8.81 -8.63 3.33
N LYS A 69 8.93 -7.31 3.27
CA LYS A 69 8.05 -6.37 3.96
C LYS A 69 6.75 -6.09 3.19
N ILE A 70 6.69 -6.40 1.89
CA ILE A 70 5.54 -6.03 1.03
C ILE A 70 4.23 -6.58 1.60
N ALA A 71 4.17 -7.87 1.96
CA ALA A 71 2.95 -8.48 2.47
C ALA A 71 2.50 -7.84 3.79
N ALA A 72 3.39 -7.76 4.78
CA ALA A 72 3.09 -7.12 6.07
C ALA A 72 2.72 -5.63 5.92
N THR A 73 3.32 -4.93 4.95
CA THR A 73 3.00 -3.52 4.68
C THR A 73 1.60 -3.36 4.05
N LEU A 74 1.19 -4.27 3.15
CA LEU A 74 -0.17 -4.30 2.59
C LEU A 74 -1.22 -4.61 3.66
N GLU A 75 -0.91 -5.54 4.55
CA GLU A 75 -1.78 -5.89 5.68
C GLU A 75 -1.92 -4.72 6.64
N LEU A 76 -0.82 -4.05 6.99
CA LEU A 76 -0.84 -2.84 7.82
C LEU A 76 -1.65 -1.73 7.14
N GLY A 77 -1.43 -1.48 5.85
CA GLY A 77 -2.17 -0.45 5.10
C GLY A 77 -3.68 -0.73 5.04
N SER A 78 -4.06 -2.00 4.91
CA SER A 78 -5.46 -2.45 5.00
C SER A 78 -6.04 -2.25 6.40
N ALA A 79 -5.30 -2.64 7.43
CA ALA A 79 -5.74 -2.50 8.83
C ALA A 79 -5.89 -1.04 9.27
N LEU A 80 -5.05 -0.15 8.73
CA LEU A 80 -5.13 1.30 8.92
C LEU A 80 -6.20 1.97 8.05
N GLY A 81 -6.88 1.22 7.18
CA GLY A 81 -7.94 1.73 6.31
C GLY A 81 -7.44 2.71 5.25
N LEU A 82 -6.17 2.63 4.84
CA LEU A 82 -5.56 3.51 3.83
C LEU A 82 -5.55 2.89 2.42
N VAL A 83 -5.49 1.57 2.34
CA VAL A 83 -5.52 0.81 1.09
C VAL A 83 -6.40 -0.43 1.27
N GLU A 84 -7.10 -0.84 0.22
CA GLU A 84 -7.74 -2.15 0.15
C GLU A 84 -7.00 -3.03 -0.87
N THR A 85 -6.71 -4.28 -0.49
CA THR A 85 -6.22 -5.29 -1.44
C THR A 85 -7.40 -6.10 -1.97
N ILE A 86 -7.72 -5.92 -3.24
CA ILE A 86 -8.78 -6.65 -3.92
C ILE A 86 -8.15 -7.88 -4.59
N ARG A 87 -8.56 -9.05 -4.13
CA ARG A 87 -8.11 -10.34 -4.65
C ARG A 87 -9.12 -10.82 -5.67
N THR A 88 -8.66 -11.17 -6.87
CA THR A 88 -9.51 -11.89 -7.80
C THR A 88 -9.56 -13.37 -7.42
N ASP A 89 -10.76 -13.92 -7.43
CA ASP A 89 -11.06 -15.35 -7.35
C ASP A 89 -10.93 -16.01 -8.74
N GLN A 90 -10.90 -15.23 -9.81
CA GLN A 90 -10.77 -15.71 -11.17
C GLN A 90 -9.29 -16.02 -11.48
N PRO A 91 -8.98 -17.28 -11.86
CA PRO A 91 -7.63 -17.65 -12.26
C PRO A 91 -7.27 -17.00 -13.61
N ALA A 92 -6.00 -16.62 -13.75
CA ALA A 92 -5.42 -16.13 -15.01
C ALA A 92 -4.73 -17.31 -15.71
N GLY A 93 -5.51 -18.21 -16.30
CA GLY A 93 -5.02 -19.52 -16.76
C GLY A 93 -4.67 -20.42 -15.57
N ASP A 94 -3.49 -21.03 -15.57
CA ASP A 94 -3.02 -21.85 -14.44
C ASP A 94 -2.46 -21.03 -13.26
N LEU A 95 -2.39 -19.70 -13.42
CA LEU A 95 -1.85 -18.79 -12.42
C LEU A 95 -2.96 -18.13 -11.61
N ARG A 96 -2.66 -17.82 -10.36
CA ARG A 96 -3.51 -16.92 -9.57
C ARG A 96 -3.56 -15.56 -10.24
N GLY A 97 -4.77 -15.02 -10.42
CA GLY A 97 -4.93 -13.68 -10.98
C GLY A 97 -4.26 -12.60 -10.13
N PRO A 98 -3.87 -11.47 -10.74
CA PRO A 98 -3.16 -10.40 -10.03
C PRO A 98 -4.08 -9.73 -9.01
N ASN A 99 -3.50 -9.31 -7.88
CA ASN A 99 -4.21 -8.43 -6.96
C ASN A 99 -4.35 -7.04 -7.60
N SER A 100 -5.51 -6.41 -7.40
CA SER A 100 -5.67 -4.98 -7.60
C SER A 100 -5.76 -4.27 -6.26
N TYR A 101 -5.50 -2.97 -6.27
CA TYR A 101 -5.50 -2.15 -5.07
C TYR A 101 -6.43 -0.94 -5.22
N ARG A 102 -7.01 -0.50 -4.11
CA ARG A 102 -7.80 0.73 -3.99
C ARG A 102 -7.24 1.61 -2.89
N LEU A 103 -7.03 2.89 -3.17
CA LEU A 103 -6.77 3.90 -2.14
C LEU A 103 -8.13 4.34 -1.58
N THR A 104 -8.33 4.23 -0.26
CA THR A 104 -9.65 4.45 0.36
C THR A 104 -10.04 5.94 0.45
N TYR A 105 -9.04 6.82 0.41
CA TYR A 105 -9.18 8.28 0.42
C TYR A 105 -9.32 8.91 -0.98
N VAL A 106 -9.38 8.07 -2.02
CA VAL A 106 -9.63 8.45 -3.42
C VAL A 106 -10.95 7.78 -3.87
N PRO A 107 -11.82 8.43 -4.65
CA PRO A 107 -13.02 7.79 -5.18
C PRO A 107 -12.68 6.52 -5.98
N ALA A 108 -13.45 5.45 -5.79
CA ALA A 108 -13.28 4.23 -6.59
C ALA A 108 -13.74 4.45 -8.04
N LYS A 109 -13.33 3.58 -8.96
CA LYS A 109 -13.80 3.62 -10.36
C LYS A 109 -15.34 3.59 -10.41
N GLY A 110 -15.93 4.58 -11.07
CA GLY A 110 -17.39 4.69 -11.20
C GLY A 110 -18.10 5.25 -9.96
N CYS A 111 -17.36 5.59 -8.91
CA CYS A 111 -17.89 6.23 -7.70
C CYS A 111 -17.49 7.70 -7.66
N THR A 112 -18.40 8.54 -7.15
CA THR A 112 -18.14 9.97 -6.93
C THR A 112 -17.54 10.23 -5.55
N ALA A 113 -17.91 9.43 -4.56
CA ALA A 113 -17.42 9.53 -3.19
C ALA A 113 -16.26 8.57 -2.89
N ARG A 114 -15.39 9.01 -1.99
CA ARG A 114 -14.35 8.20 -1.33
C ARG A 114 -14.94 7.53 -0.08
N THR A 115 -14.36 6.42 0.40
CA THR A 115 -14.88 5.69 1.57
C THR A 115 -14.27 6.13 2.89
N ASP A 116 -13.03 6.64 2.86
CA ASP A 116 -12.30 7.15 4.03
C ASP A 116 -12.29 6.21 5.24
N GLU A 117 -12.02 4.93 5.00
CA GLU A 117 -12.02 3.89 6.04
C GLU A 117 -11.08 4.21 7.21
N TRP A 118 -9.99 4.94 6.94
CA TRP A 118 -9.04 5.45 7.92
C TRP A 118 -9.68 6.32 9.01
N LYS A 119 -10.84 6.95 8.77
CA LYS A 119 -11.55 7.74 9.80
C LYS A 119 -12.04 6.91 10.98
N ARG A 120 -12.17 5.59 10.80
CA ARG A 120 -12.60 4.66 11.86
C ARG A 120 -11.45 4.22 12.78
N ILE A 121 -10.24 4.69 12.51
CA ILE A 121 -9.02 4.29 13.22
C ILE A 121 -8.54 5.47 14.06
N ASP A 122 -8.72 5.34 15.38
CA ASP A 122 -8.18 6.28 16.36
C ASP A 122 -6.67 6.09 16.58
N GLU A 123 -6.09 6.95 17.40
CA GLU A 123 -4.64 6.98 17.67
C GLU A 123 -4.17 5.75 18.44
N GLU A 124 -4.95 5.24 19.37
CA GLU A 124 -4.61 4.04 20.14
C GLU A 124 -4.54 2.82 19.22
N ARG A 125 -5.56 2.63 18.38
CA ARG A 125 -5.62 1.54 17.41
C ARG A 125 -4.51 1.65 16.37
N ALA A 126 -4.25 2.84 15.84
CA ALA A 126 -3.16 3.05 14.89
C ALA A 126 -1.80 2.69 15.50
N THR A 127 -1.54 3.15 16.73
CA THR A 127 -0.30 2.87 17.46
C THR A 127 -0.11 1.37 17.66
N ARG A 128 -1.15 0.67 18.15
CA ARG A 128 -1.13 -0.78 18.35
C ARG A 128 -0.82 -1.56 17.06
N LEU A 129 -1.42 -1.17 15.94
CA LEU A 129 -1.17 -1.80 14.64
C LEU A 129 0.27 -1.60 14.18
N ILE A 130 0.83 -0.42 14.39
CA ILE A 130 2.20 -0.08 14.01
C ILE A 130 3.21 -0.82 14.90
N GLU A 131 2.95 -0.90 16.20
CA GLU A 131 3.78 -1.69 17.12
C GLU A 131 3.77 -3.16 16.75
N ALA A 132 2.61 -3.73 16.44
CA ALA A 132 2.49 -5.11 15.96
C ALA A 132 3.31 -5.33 14.68
N PHE A 133 3.24 -4.40 13.73
CA PHE A 133 4.07 -4.43 12.52
C PHE A 133 5.57 -4.38 12.85
N GLN A 134 6.02 -3.46 13.70
CA GLN A 134 7.43 -3.35 14.08
C GLN A 134 7.94 -4.59 14.82
N ASN A 135 7.11 -5.19 15.68
CA ASN A 135 7.44 -6.42 16.39
C ASN A 135 7.59 -7.60 15.43
N LEU A 136 6.71 -7.73 14.44
CA LEU A 136 6.85 -8.72 13.36
C LEU A 136 8.19 -8.54 12.63
N GLU A 137 8.56 -7.30 12.29
CA GLU A 137 9.84 -7.05 11.62
C GLU A 137 11.04 -7.44 12.49
N ARG A 138 10.99 -7.16 13.80
CA ARG A 138 12.05 -7.54 14.74
C ARG A 138 12.19 -9.04 14.87
N THR A 139 11.09 -9.79 14.98
CA THR A 139 11.10 -11.26 15.09
C THR A 139 11.61 -11.92 13.82
N GLU A 140 11.22 -11.43 12.64
CA GLU A 140 11.76 -11.91 11.36
C GLU A 140 13.28 -11.73 11.27
N VAL A 141 13.80 -10.56 11.67
CA VAL A 141 15.24 -10.28 11.68
C VAL A 141 15.98 -11.21 12.64
N ALA A 142 15.47 -11.42 13.86
CA ALA A 142 16.06 -12.33 14.83
C ALA A 142 16.09 -13.78 14.32
N THR A 143 14.98 -14.25 13.77
CA THR A 143 14.85 -15.59 13.18
C THR A 143 15.87 -15.79 12.06
N ARG A 144 16.09 -14.77 11.22
CA ARG A 144 17.09 -14.81 10.14
C ARG A 144 18.50 -14.96 10.68
N LYS A 145 18.89 -14.16 11.68
CA LYS A 145 20.22 -14.23 12.30
C LYS A 145 20.49 -15.64 12.85
N ASN A 146 19.49 -16.24 13.52
CA ASN A 146 19.60 -17.61 14.04
C ASN A 146 19.78 -18.65 12.92
N ARG A 147 19.03 -18.55 11.82
CA ARG A 147 19.19 -19.44 10.65
C ARG A 147 20.56 -19.30 9.98
N GLN A 148 21.11 -18.09 9.91
CA GLN A 148 22.44 -17.84 9.36
C GLN A 148 23.53 -18.46 10.25
N LYS A 149 23.42 -18.30 11.58
CA LYS A 149 24.36 -18.91 12.53
C LYS A 149 24.38 -20.43 12.43
N LYS A 150 23.21 -21.07 12.32
CA LYS A 150 23.10 -22.54 12.16
C LYS A 150 23.67 -23.09 10.85
N ARG A 151 23.76 -22.27 9.80
CA ARG A 151 24.31 -22.69 8.50
C ARG A 151 25.83 -22.52 8.41
N ALA A 152 26.41 -21.74 9.32
CA ALA A 152 27.83 -21.46 9.38
C ALA A 152 28.59 -22.33 10.41
N ALA A 153 27.85 -23.16 11.16
CA ALA A 153 28.37 -24.19 12.05
C ALA A 153 28.14 -25.55 11.40
#